data_AF-A0A8K1W8Q7-F1
#
_entry.id   AF-A0A8K1W8Q7-F1
#
_cell.length_a   1.000
_cell.length_b   1.000
_cell.length_c   1.000
_cell.angle_alpha   90.00
_cell.angle_beta   90.00
_cell.angle_gamma   90.00
#
_symmetry.space_group_name_H-M   'P 1'
#
loop_
_entity.id
_entity.type
_entity.pdbx_description
1 polymer ?
#
loop_
_entity_poly.entity_id
_entity_poly.type
_entity_poly.pdbx_seq_one_letter_code
_entity_poly.pdbx_strand_id
1 'polypeptide(L)' 'MFRVRLDNEDLILGYVSVSERIRRNFIRILPGDRVKMEVKSL' A
#
# COMPACT_ATOMS: atom_id res chain seq x y z
N MET A 1 7.66 -4.00 1.54
CA MET A 1 6.79 -5.16 1.27
C MET A 1 5.92 -5.37 2.49
N PHE A 2 4.61 -5.47 2.33
CA PHE A 2 3.65 -5.55 3.44
C PHE A 2 2.40 -6.28 2.99
N ARG A 3 1.67 -6.89 3.93
CA ARG A 3 0.40 -7.54 3.66
C ARG A 3 -0.71 -6.52 3.75
N VAL A 4 -1.65 -6.56 2.80
CA VAL A 4 -2.84 -5.72 2.81
C VAL A 4 -4.05 -6.60 2.66
N ARG A 5 -5.05 -6.36 3.52
CA ARG A 5 -6.39 -6.91 3.36
C ARG A 5 -7.18 -5.94 2.50
N LEU A 6 -7.65 -6.41 1.35
CA LEU A 6 -8.53 -5.67 0.48
C LEU A 6 -9.95 -5.64 1.07
N ASP A 7 -10.78 -4.74 0.56
CA ASP A 7 -12.17 -4.61 1.01
C ASP A 7 -13.00 -5.87 0.74
N ASN A 8 -12.61 -6.68 -0.26
CA ASN A 8 -13.19 -7.99 -0.55
C ASN A 8 -12.61 -9.12 0.30
N GLU A 9 -11.89 -8.79 1.38
CA GLU A 9 -11.23 -9.68 2.33
C GLU A 9 -9.99 -10.43 1.84
N ASP A 10 -9.63 -10.32 0.57
CA ASP A 10 -8.44 -10.96 0.04
C ASP A 10 -7.16 -10.36 0.65
N LEU A 11 -6.22 -11.25 0.99
CA LEU A 11 -4.90 -10.87 1.48
C LEU A 11 -3.90 -10.89 0.33
N ILE A 12 -3.41 -9.72 -0.04
CA ILE A 12 -2.39 -9.56 -1.08
C ILE A 12 -1.07 -9.08 -0.51
N LEU A 13 -0.01 -9.38 -1.25
CA LEU A 13 1.34 -8.94 -0.95
C LEU A 13 1.62 -7.65 -1.72
N GLY A 14 1.63 -6.54 -1.00
CA GLY A 14 1.92 -5.22 -1.56
C GLY A 14 3.42 -4.90 -1.50
N TYR A 15 3.94 -4.37 -2.59
CA TYR A 15 5.19 -3.61 -2.56
C TYR A 15 4.87 -2.13 -2.37
N VAL A 16 5.58 -1.43 -1.46
CA VAL A 16 5.47 0.02 -1.39
C VAL A 16 6.19 0.58 -2.62
N SER A 17 5.45 0.85 -3.69
CA SER A 17 5.90 1.77 -4.72
C SER A 17 5.72 3.18 -4.18
N VAL A 18 6.82 3.77 -3.73
CA VAL A 18 6.84 5.09 -3.10
C VAL A 18 6.63 6.16 -4.18
N SER A 19 5.40 6.66 -4.29
CA SER A 19 5.09 7.87 -5.04
C SER A 19 5.94 9.04 -4.52
N GLU A 20 6.28 9.97 -5.40
CA GLU A 20 7.05 11.16 -5.08
C GLU A 20 6.41 11.99 -3.95
N ARG A 21 5.07 11.94 -3.83
CA ARG A 21 4.32 12.57 -2.74
C ARG A 21 4.56 11.92 -1.38
N ILE A 22 4.77 10.61 -1.33
CA ILE A 22 5.06 9.87 -0.09
C ILE A 22 6.48 10.17 0.39
N ARG A 23 7.45 10.20 -0.56
CA ARG A 23 8.85 10.50 -0.25
C ARG A 23 9.05 11.95 0.20
N ARG A 24 8.51 12.92 -0.53
CA ARG A 24 8.67 14.35 -0.21
C ARG A 24 8.00 14.75 1.10
N ASN A 25 6.90 14.08 1.46
CA ASN A 25 6.14 14.39 2.67
C ASN A 25 6.44 13.43 3.83
N PHE A 26 7.44 12.54 3.70
CA PHE A 26 7.85 11.58 4.73
C PHE A 26 6.67 10.78 5.33
N ILE A 27 5.68 10.43 4.50
CA ILE A 27 4.47 9.73 4.98
C ILE A 27 4.87 8.32 5.43
N ARG A 28 4.54 7.99 6.68
CA ARG A 28 4.75 6.68 7.28
C ARG A 28 3.45 5.90 7.27
N ILE A 29 3.50 4.64 6.83
CA ILE A 29 2.37 3.71 6.87
C ILE A 29 2.57 2.78 8.07
N LEU A 30 1.54 2.61 8.89
CA LEU A 30 1.52 1.74 10.06
C LEU A 30 0.43 0.66 9.92
N PRO A 31 0.52 -0.45 10.69
CA PRO A 31 -0.54 -1.45 10.72
C PRO A 31 -1.88 -0.82 11.14
N GLY A 32 -2.93 -1.08 10.36
CA GLY A 32 -4.26 -0.50 10.56
C GLY A 32 -4.58 0.70 9.67
N ASP A 33 -3.56 1.32 9.05
CA ASP A 33 -3.79 2.39 8.09
C ASP A 33 -4.49 1.86 6.83
N ARG A 34 -5.48 2.63 6.36
CA ARG A 34 -6.05 2.42 5.03
C ARG A 34 -5.17 3.10 3.99
N VAL A 35 -4.78 2.34 2.97
CA VAL A 35 -3.95 2.83 1.87
C VAL A 35 -4.64 2.58 0.54
N LYS A 36 -4.51 3.52 -0.40
CA LYS A 36 -4.92 3.29 -1.79
C LYS A 36 -3.81 2.53 -2.50
N MET A 37 -4.13 1.38 -3.07
CA MET A 37 -3.20 0.60 -3.89
C MET A 37 -3.56 0.68 -5.37
N GLU A 38 -2.52 0.64 -6.21
CA GLU A 38 -2.64 0.41 -7.63
C GLU A 38 -2.17 -1.01 -7.91
N VAL A 39 -3.06 -1.85 -8.44
CA VAL A 39 -2.76 -3.23 -8.80
C VAL A 39 -2.41 -3.25 -10.28
N LYS A 40 -1.22 -3.73 -10.61
CA LYS A 40 -0.85 -4.04 -12.00
C LYS A 40 -0.86 -5.55 -12.16
N SER A 41 -1.84 -6.06 -12.92
CA SER A 41 -1.73 -7.38 -13.52
C SER A 41 -0.71 -7.28 -14.67
N LEU A 42 0.29 -8.16 -14.66
CA LEU A 42 1.16 -8.39 -15.81
C LEU A 42 0.39 -9.01 -16.96
#